data_AF-A0A354LZ79-F1
#
_entry.id   AF-A0A354LZ79-F1
#
_cell.length_a   1.000
_cell.length_b   1.000
_cell.length_c   1.000
_cell.angle_alpha   90.00
_cell.angle_beta   90.00
_cell.angle_gamma   90.00
#
_symmetry.space_group_name_H-M   'P 1'
#
loop_
_entity.id
_entity.type
_entity.pdbx_description
1 polymer ?
#
loop_
_entity_poly.entity_id
_entity_poly.type
_entity_poly.pdbx_seq_one_letter_code
_entity_poly.pdbx_strand_id
1 'polypeptide(L)'
;PPADIDVILIAPKGSGTSLRRMFLQGRGLNSSYAVFQDASGKAKEKVIALGIGVGSGYLFETTFKREVYSDLTGERGTLMGAIQGIFAAQYDVLRANGHTPSEAFNETIEELTQSLMPLIAENGMDWMY
;
A
#
# COMPACT_ATOMS: atom_id res chain seq x y z
N PRO A 1 -27.12 -1.29 4.49
CA PRO A 1 -26.88 -1.60 5.93
C PRO A 1 -28.13 -1.19 6.73
N PRO A 2 -28.42 -1.77 7.91
CA PRO A 2 -29.48 -1.30 8.80
C PRO A 2 -29.29 0.19 9.13
N ALA A 3 -30.38 0.96 9.24
CA ALA A 3 -30.34 2.42 9.35
C ALA A 3 -29.82 2.94 10.71
N ASP A 4 -29.81 2.08 11.72
CA ASP A 4 -29.43 2.37 13.11
C ASP A 4 -27.98 2.01 13.44
N ILE A 5 -27.17 1.64 12.43
CA ILE A 5 -25.78 1.19 12.60
C ILE A 5 -24.80 2.14 11.91
N ASP A 6 -23.71 2.52 12.58
CA ASP A 6 -22.63 3.25 11.91
C ASP A 6 -21.91 2.33 10.91
N VAL A 7 -21.58 2.88 9.74
CA VAL A 7 -20.78 2.17 8.72
C VAL A 7 -19.58 3.02 8.36
N ILE A 8 -18.42 2.58 8.84
CA ILE A 8 -17.15 3.28 8.72
C ILE A 8 -16.08 2.36 8.14
N LEU A 9 -15.02 2.95 7.60
CA LEU A 9 -13.88 2.27 7.00
C LEU A 9 -12.58 2.91 7.50
N ILE A 10 -11.61 2.06 7.87
CA ILE A 10 -10.19 2.40 7.97
C ILE A 10 -9.45 1.43 7.06
N ALA A 11 -8.72 1.97 6.07
CA ALA A 11 -7.96 1.20 5.10
C ALA A 11 -6.48 1.63 5.14
N PRO A 12 -5.63 0.91 5.90
CA PRO A 12 -4.18 1.10 5.89
C PRO A 12 -3.59 0.81 4.51
N LYS A 13 -2.71 1.70 4.04
CA LYS A 13 -2.12 1.62 2.70
C LYS A 13 -0.83 0.77 2.72
N GLY A 14 -1.02 -0.52 2.99
CA GLY A 14 0.02 -1.54 2.96
C GLY A 14 -0.45 -2.87 3.54
N SER A 15 0.40 -3.90 3.47
CA SER A 15 0.04 -5.23 3.99
C SER A 15 -0.15 -5.22 5.51
N GLY A 16 -0.98 -6.15 6.02
CA GLY A 16 -1.16 -6.33 7.46
C GLY A 16 0.16 -6.67 8.19
N THR A 17 1.06 -7.42 7.54
CA THR A 17 2.39 -7.74 8.07
C THR A 17 3.23 -6.48 8.24
N SER A 18 3.26 -5.61 7.22
CA SER A 18 4.00 -4.34 7.27
C SER A 18 3.42 -3.40 8.33
N LEU A 19 2.08 -3.31 8.41
CA LEU A 19 1.40 -2.50 9.43
C LEU A 19 1.83 -2.92 10.83
N ARG A 20 1.78 -4.22 11.15
CA ARG A 20 2.18 -4.71 12.48
C ARG A 20 3.67 -4.50 12.75
N ARG A 21 4.54 -4.75 11.77
CA ARG A 21 5.99 -4.54 11.91
C ARG A 21 6.30 -3.08 12.20
N MET A 22 5.71 -2.16 11.45
CA MET A 22 5.91 -0.72 11.64
C MET A 22 5.37 -0.25 12.98
N PHE A 23 4.17 -0.71 13.36
CA PHE A 23 3.57 -0.39 14.67
C PHE A 23 4.53 -0.72 15.82
N LEU A 24 5.13 -1.92 15.79
CA LEU A 24 6.09 -2.36 16.80
C LEU A 24 7.40 -1.55 16.80
N GLN A 25 7.73 -0.91 15.68
CA GLN A 25 8.88 -0.01 15.54
C GLN A 25 8.55 1.45 15.91
N GLY A 26 7.33 1.72 16.40
CA GLY A 26 6.87 3.09 16.68
C GLY A 26 6.62 3.91 15.41
N ARG A 27 6.41 3.25 14.27
CA ARG A 27 6.12 3.87 12.97
C ARG A 27 4.70 3.49 12.52
N GLY A 28 4.12 4.28 11.63
CA GLY A 28 2.80 4.02 11.08
C GLY A 28 2.77 4.01 9.56
N LEU A 29 1.87 3.23 8.97
CA LEU A 29 1.45 3.41 7.59
C LEU A 29 0.38 4.50 7.52
N ASN A 30 0.26 5.16 6.37
CA ASN A 30 -0.87 6.06 6.14
C ASN A 30 -2.13 5.23 5.91
N SER A 31 -3.27 5.75 6.35
CA SER A 31 -4.57 5.10 6.16
C SER A 31 -5.58 6.08 5.59
N SER A 32 -6.41 5.61 4.67
CA SER A 32 -7.62 6.34 4.31
C SER A 32 -8.77 5.97 5.23
N TYR A 33 -9.68 6.90 5.49
CA TYR A 33 -10.90 6.62 6.24
C TYR A 33 -12.15 7.09 5.49
N ALA A 34 -13.29 6.44 5.74
CA ALA A 34 -14.57 6.87 5.21
C ALA A 34 -15.70 6.64 6.22
N VAL A 35 -16.72 7.50 6.18
CA VAL A 35 -18.00 7.31 6.87
C VAL A 35 -19.06 7.18 5.78
N PHE A 36 -19.66 5.99 5.66
CA PHE A 36 -20.78 5.75 4.75
C PHE A 36 -22.12 6.03 5.42
N GLN A 37 -22.24 5.70 6.71
CA GLN A 37 -23.43 5.93 7.51
C GLN A 37 -23.03 6.34 8.93
N ASP A 38 -23.62 7.42 9.42
CA ASP A 38 -23.47 7.88 10.80
C ASP A 38 -24.83 7.87 11.50
N ALA A 39 -25.18 6.74 12.10
CA ALA A 39 -26.44 6.56 12.82
C ALA A 39 -26.34 7.12 14.26
N SER A 40 -25.12 7.17 14.81
CA SER A 40 -24.87 7.61 16.19
C SER A 40 -24.55 9.10 16.35
N GLY A 41 -24.25 9.81 15.26
CA GLY A 41 -23.68 11.17 15.29
C GLY A 41 -22.21 11.22 15.74
N LYS A 42 -21.56 10.06 15.84
CA LYS A 42 -20.18 9.89 16.34
C LYS A 42 -19.30 9.04 15.42
N ALA A 43 -19.77 8.66 14.23
CA ALA A 43 -19.02 7.78 13.33
C ALA A 43 -17.64 8.34 12.96
N LYS A 44 -17.53 9.66 12.76
CA LYS A 44 -16.25 10.32 12.44
C LYS A 44 -15.25 10.24 13.61
N GLU A 45 -15.70 10.43 14.83
CA GLU A 45 -14.86 10.28 16.03
C GLU A 45 -14.36 8.83 16.15
N LYS A 46 -15.27 7.86 16.02
CA LYS A 46 -14.97 6.43 16.12
C LYS A 46 -13.96 5.98 15.07
N VAL A 47 -14.13 6.41 13.81
CA VAL A 47 -13.23 6.00 12.72
C VAL A 47 -11.83 6.58 12.89
N ILE A 48 -11.72 7.84 13.33
CA ILE A 48 -10.41 8.45 13.63
C ILE A 48 -9.74 7.73 14.82
N ALA A 49 -10.49 7.45 15.89
CA ALA A 49 -9.99 6.72 17.04
C ALA A 49 -9.48 5.32 16.65
N LEU A 50 -10.21 4.61 15.78
CA LEU A 50 -9.77 3.33 15.23
C LEU A 50 -8.48 3.48 14.42
N GLY A 51 -8.40 4.50 13.55
CA GLY A 51 -7.21 4.79 12.75
C GLY A 51 -5.95 5.03 13.60
N ILE A 52 -6.08 5.78 14.69
CA ILE A 52 -5.01 5.98 15.67
C ILE A 52 -4.67 4.65 16.37
N GLY A 53 -5.69 3.89 16.79
CA GLY A 53 -5.53 2.62 17.49
C GLY A 53 -4.77 1.55 16.70
N VAL A 54 -4.94 1.51 15.37
CA VAL A 54 -4.17 0.61 14.49
C VAL A 54 -2.77 1.16 14.14
N GLY A 55 -2.42 2.36 14.61
CA GLY A 55 -1.13 3.01 14.39
C GLY A 55 -0.97 3.67 13.03
N SER A 56 -2.03 4.27 12.50
CA SER A 56 -1.91 5.04 11.27
C SER A 56 -1.05 6.29 11.51
N GLY A 57 -0.01 6.50 10.71
CA GLY A 57 0.87 7.68 10.82
C GLY A 57 0.19 8.96 10.34
N TYR A 58 -0.71 8.83 9.37
CA TYR A 58 -1.55 9.90 8.83
C TYR A 58 -2.89 9.33 8.40
N LEU A 59 -3.96 10.11 8.58
CA LEU A 59 -5.33 9.77 8.21
C LEU A 59 -5.86 10.78 7.20
N PHE A 60 -6.38 10.28 6.08
CA PHE A 60 -7.01 11.12 5.05
C PHE A 60 -8.40 10.60 4.68
N GLU A 61 -9.31 11.54 4.40
CA GLU A 61 -10.71 11.23 4.14
C GLU A 61 -10.92 10.77 2.68
N THR A 62 -11.78 9.76 2.51
CA THR A 62 -12.21 9.24 1.21
C THR A 62 -13.69 8.80 1.27
N THR A 63 -14.18 8.15 0.22
CA THR A 63 -15.46 7.43 0.22
C THR A 63 -15.22 5.95 -0.04
N PHE A 64 -16.14 5.08 0.38
CA PHE A 64 -16.06 3.64 0.09
C PHE A 64 -15.83 3.35 -1.40
N LYS A 65 -16.56 4.05 -2.28
CA LYS A 65 -16.42 3.87 -3.73
C LYS A 65 -15.03 4.27 -4.24
N ARG A 66 -14.51 5.42 -3.79
CA ARG A 66 -13.18 5.91 -4.18
C ARG A 66 -12.09 4.98 -3.67
N GLU A 67 -12.21 4.54 -2.42
CA GLU A 67 -11.26 3.62 -1.79
C GLU A 67 -11.17 2.32 -2.58
N VAL A 68 -12.29 1.62 -2.77
CA VAL A 68 -12.36 0.36 -3.52
C VAL A 68 -11.76 0.49 -4.91
N TYR A 69 -12.09 1.56 -5.65
CA TYR A 69 -11.55 1.72 -6.99
C TYR A 69 -10.05 2.01 -6.99
N SER A 70 -9.58 2.89 -6.10
CA SER A 70 -8.15 3.19 -6.02
C SER A 70 -7.33 1.99 -5.58
N ASP A 71 -7.82 1.24 -4.59
CA ASP A 71 -7.11 0.14 -3.95
C ASP A 71 -7.02 -1.08 -4.88
N LEU A 72 -8.16 -1.52 -5.43
CA LEU A 72 -8.21 -2.64 -6.39
C LEU A 72 -7.44 -2.35 -7.68
N THR A 73 -7.41 -1.08 -8.11
CA THR A 73 -6.59 -0.65 -9.26
C THR A 73 -5.12 -0.66 -8.89
N GLY A 74 -4.75 -0.15 -7.72
CA GLY A 74 -3.38 -0.10 -7.23
C GLY A 74 -2.75 -1.49 -7.10
N GLU A 75 -3.44 -2.44 -6.47
CA GLU A 75 -2.94 -3.81 -6.29
C GLU A 75 -2.79 -4.58 -7.61
N ARG A 76 -3.65 -4.31 -8.61
CA ARG A 76 -3.48 -4.87 -9.95
C ARG A 76 -2.39 -4.16 -10.75
N GLY A 77 -2.17 -2.88 -10.46
CA GLY A 77 -1.13 -2.04 -11.04
C GLY A 77 0.19 -2.14 -10.30
N THR A 78 0.73 -0.98 -9.94
CA THR A 78 2.11 -0.83 -9.44
C THR A 78 2.33 -1.34 -8.02
N LEU A 79 1.30 -1.74 -7.27
CA LEU A 79 1.53 -2.26 -5.92
C LEU A 79 1.88 -3.76 -5.93
N MET A 80 1.33 -4.54 -6.87
CA MET A 80 1.61 -5.98 -6.98
C MET A 80 1.61 -6.47 -8.44
N GLY A 81 0.45 -6.50 -9.10
CA GLY A 81 0.25 -7.25 -10.34
C GLY A 81 1.18 -6.84 -11.49
N ALA A 82 1.25 -5.54 -11.80
CA ALA A 82 2.10 -5.05 -12.89
C ALA A 82 3.59 -5.22 -12.56
N ILE A 83 4.01 -4.96 -11.32
CA ILE A 83 5.42 -5.15 -10.90
C ILE A 83 5.82 -6.62 -11.02
N GLN A 84 4.98 -7.55 -10.58
CA GLN A 84 5.27 -8.98 -10.71
C GLN A 84 5.44 -9.40 -12.18
N GLY A 85 4.60 -8.90 -13.07
CA GLY A 85 4.73 -9.14 -14.51
C GLY A 85 6.03 -8.59 -15.09
N ILE A 86 6.44 -7.37 -14.69
CA ILE A 86 7.69 -6.74 -15.14
C ILE A 86 8.90 -7.54 -14.66
N PHE A 87 8.93 -7.91 -13.37
CA PHE A 87 10.01 -8.74 -12.82
C PHE A 87 10.14 -10.07 -13.54
N ALA A 88 9.03 -10.78 -13.76
CA ALA A 88 9.04 -12.05 -14.46
C ALA A 88 9.53 -11.90 -15.90
N ALA A 89 9.01 -10.92 -16.64
CA ALA A 89 9.38 -10.70 -18.04
C ALA A 89 10.87 -10.38 -18.19
N GLN A 90 11.41 -9.47 -17.37
CA GLN A 90 12.83 -9.11 -17.43
C GLN A 90 13.72 -10.28 -16.98
N TYR A 91 13.33 -11.00 -15.92
CA TYR A 91 14.05 -12.19 -15.47
C TYR A 91 14.14 -13.21 -16.61
N ASP A 92 13.02 -13.56 -17.24
CA ASP A 92 12.98 -14.54 -18.33
C ASP A 92 13.82 -14.12 -19.54
N VAL A 93 13.81 -12.83 -19.89
CA VAL A 93 14.65 -12.28 -20.97
C VAL A 93 16.14 -12.43 -20.63
N LEU A 94 16.56 -12.08 -19.42
CA LEU A 94 17.96 -12.24 -19.00
C LEU A 94 18.38 -13.71 -19.02
N ARG A 95 17.52 -14.60 -18.53
CA ARG A 95 17.77 -16.05 -18.53
C ARG A 95 17.88 -16.61 -19.95
N ALA A 96 17.03 -16.17 -20.87
CA ALA A 96 17.09 -16.56 -22.28
C ALA A 96 18.39 -16.10 -22.98
N ASN A 97 19.03 -15.04 -22.49
CA ASN A 97 20.28 -14.50 -23.00
C ASN A 97 21.54 -15.00 -22.25
N GLY A 98 21.41 -16.06 -21.45
CA GLY A 98 22.55 -16.75 -20.85
C GLY A 98 23.04 -16.19 -19.51
N HIS A 99 22.42 -15.12 -18.99
CA HIS A 99 22.71 -14.63 -17.64
C HIS A 99 22.30 -15.66 -16.61
N THR A 100 23.08 -15.84 -15.54
CA THR A 100 22.82 -16.77 -14.44
C THR A 100 21.54 -16.40 -13.66
N PRO A 101 20.96 -17.34 -12.87
CA PRO A 101 19.81 -17.03 -12.02
C PRO A 101 20.10 -15.91 -11.01
N SER A 102 21.34 -15.84 -10.53
CA SER A 102 21.78 -14.82 -9.58
C SER A 102 21.81 -13.45 -10.24
N GLU A 103 22.46 -13.31 -11.41
CA GLU A 103 22.48 -12.04 -12.15
C GLU A 103 21.05 -11.58 -12.48
N ALA A 104 20.22 -12.47 -13.03
CA ALA A 104 18.84 -12.13 -13.39
C ALA A 104 17.99 -11.71 -12.18
N PHE A 105 18.18 -12.30 -10.99
CA PHE A 105 17.49 -11.89 -9.78
C PHE A 105 17.98 -10.52 -9.27
N ASN A 106 19.30 -10.27 -9.34
CA ASN A 106 19.86 -9.01 -8.88
C ASN A 106 19.39 -7.84 -9.75
N GLU A 107 19.48 -8.00 -11.07
CA GLU A 107 19.08 -7.01 -12.09
C GLU A 107 17.55 -6.83 -12.22
N THR A 108 16.74 -7.50 -11.38
CA THR A 108 15.27 -7.33 -11.37
C THR A 108 14.73 -6.98 -10.00
N ILE A 109 14.84 -7.90 -9.04
CA ILE A 109 14.15 -7.80 -7.75
C ILE A 109 15.06 -7.17 -6.70
N GLU A 110 16.29 -7.65 -6.57
CA GLU A 110 17.18 -7.22 -5.49
C GLU A 110 17.48 -5.72 -5.62
N GLU A 111 18.02 -5.30 -6.75
CA GLU A 111 18.53 -3.93 -6.87
C GLU A 111 17.38 -2.93 -6.86
N LEU A 112 16.25 -3.24 -7.51
CA LEU A 112 15.07 -2.38 -7.48
C LEU A 112 14.55 -2.22 -6.04
N THR A 113 14.39 -3.32 -5.30
CA THR A 113 13.71 -3.27 -3.99
C THR A 113 14.60 -2.84 -2.84
N GLN A 114 15.90 -3.17 -2.89
CA GLN A 114 16.84 -2.89 -1.80
C GLN A 114 17.61 -1.58 -1.99
N SER A 115 17.90 -1.20 -3.23
CA SER A 115 18.70 0.00 -3.53
C SER A 115 17.83 1.14 -4.04
N LEU A 116 17.09 0.94 -5.14
CA LEU A 116 16.40 2.03 -5.82
C LEU A 116 15.11 2.48 -5.13
N MET A 117 14.28 1.56 -4.62
CA MET A 117 13.03 1.91 -3.94
C MET A 117 13.22 2.79 -2.69
N PRO A 118 14.22 2.55 -1.82
CA PRO A 118 14.53 3.49 -0.75
C PRO A 118 14.85 4.91 -1.25
N LEU A 119 15.64 5.04 -2.31
CA LEU A 119 15.98 6.34 -2.89
C LEU A 119 14.77 7.04 -3.50
N ILE A 120 13.87 6.29 -4.15
CA ILE A 120 12.59 6.80 -4.66
C ILE A 120 11.68 7.25 -3.50
N ALA A 121 11.67 6.51 -2.40
CA ALA A 121 10.88 6.88 -1.22
C ALA A 121 11.39 8.18 -0.57
N GLU A 122 12.69 8.44 -0.63
CA GLU A 122 13.32 9.66 -0.10
C GLU A 122 13.15 10.88 -1.02
N ASN A 123 13.32 10.67 -2.34
CA ASN A 123 13.47 11.78 -3.30
C ASN A 123 12.29 11.92 -4.27
N GLY A 124 11.38 10.94 -4.32
CA GLY A 124 10.25 10.92 -5.25
C GLY A 124 10.61 10.46 -6.67
N MET A 125 9.59 10.43 -7.54
CA MET A 125 9.71 9.94 -8.92
C MET A 125 10.61 10.82 -9.80
N ASP A 126 10.62 12.13 -9.55
CA ASP A 126 11.39 13.09 -10.35
C ASP A 126 12.92 12.89 -10.20
N TRP A 127 13.36 12.15 -9.18
CA TRP A 127 14.78 11.79 -9.01
C TRP A 127 15.21 10.60 -9.89
N MET A 128 14.26 9.78 -10.35
CA MET A 128 14.60 8.56 -11.11
C MET A 128 15.29 8.87 -12.46
N TYR A 129 15.17 10.09 -12.98
CA TYR A 129 15.75 10.54 -14.25
C TYR A 129 16.20 12.00 -14.20
#